data_AF-A0A9C9U1P5-F1
#
_entry.id   AF-A0A9C9U1P5-F1
#
_cell.length_a   1.000
_cell.length_b   1.000
_cell.length_c   1.000
_cell.angle_alpha   90.00
_cell.angle_beta   90.00
_cell.angle_gamma   90.00
#
_symmetry.space_group_name_H-M   'P 1'
#
loop_
_entity.id
_entity.type
_entity.pdbx_description
1 polymer ?
#
loop_
_entity_poly.entity_id
_entity_poly.type
_entity_poly.pdbx_seq_one_letter_code
_entity_poly.pdbx_strand_id
1 'polypeptide(L)' 'MTETTHKLILLGSIREGFDPEVTHEKLAIVFDIDLKKIPKLLKKPTVIRKNLTPESAYRYKTGLDKIGVLCHISPPLT' A
#
# COMPACT_ATOMS: atom_id res chain seq x y z
N MET A 1 17.08 2.05 -21.77
CA MET A 1 16.17 1.13 -21.05
C MET A 1 15.19 1.99 -20.27
N THR A 2 13.90 1.94 -20.58
CA THR A 2 12.90 2.70 -19.83
C THR A 2 12.75 2.06 -18.46
N GLU A 3 13.34 2.68 -17.43
CA GLU A 3 13.02 2.36 -16.04
C GLU A 3 11.54 2.69 -15.81
N THR A 4 10.67 1.71 -16.04
CA THR A 4 9.25 1.84 -15.75
C THR A 4 9.12 1.97 -14.23
N THR A 5 8.91 3.21 -13.81
CA THR A 5 8.74 3.57 -12.40
C THR A 5 7.29 3.30 -12.01
N HIS A 6 7.11 2.37 -11.08
CA HIS A 6 5.79 1.97 -10.61
C HIS A 6 5.35 2.82 -9.43
N LYS A 7 4.05 3.05 -9.32
CA LYS A 7 3.41 3.74 -8.21
C LYS A 7 2.56 2.75 -7.45
N LEU A 8 2.66 2.80 -6.12
CA LEU A 8 1.81 2.03 -5.21
C LEU A 8 0.70 2.94 -4.70
N ILE A 9 -0.53 2.50 -4.92
CA ILE A 9 -1.75 3.22 -4.59
C ILE A 9 -2.50 2.38 -3.58
N LEU A 10 -2.72 2.90 -2.38
CA LEU A 10 -3.64 2.30 -1.41
C LEU A 10 -5.06 2.64 -1.85
N LEU A 11 -5.95 1.65 -1.94
CA LEU A 11 -7.33 1.88 -2.37
C LEU A 11 -8.21 2.50 -1.27
N GLY A 12 -7.75 2.44 -0.02
CA GLY A 12 -8.50 2.94 1.13
C GLY A 12 -9.52 1.94 1.69
N SER A 13 -9.35 0.66 1.36
CA SER A 13 -10.21 -0.40 1.87
C SER A 13 -9.35 -1.49 2.49
N ILE A 14 -9.84 -2.01 3.62
CA ILE A 14 -9.28 -3.18 4.29
C ILE A 14 -10.15 -4.37 3.89
N ARG A 15 -9.52 -5.51 3.59
CA ARG A 15 -10.20 -6.75 3.21
C ARG A 15 -11.02 -7.25 4.40
N GLU A 16 -12.19 -7.83 4.12
CA GLU A 16 -13.02 -8.47 5.13
C GLU A 16 -12.26 -9.57 5.89
N GLY A 17 -12.52 -9.69 7.19
CA GLY A 17 -11.81 -10.63 8.08
C GLY A 17 -10.50 -10.11 8.66
N PHE A 18 -10.06 -8.90 8.31
CA PHE A 18 -8.92 -8.25 8.96
C PHE A 18 -9.38 -7.20 9.97
N ASP A 19 -8.65 -7.14 11.08
CA ASP A 19 -8.88 -6.12 12.11
C ASP A 19 -8.32 -4.76 11.65
N PRO A 20 -9.14 -3.71 11.58
CA PRO A 20 -8.73 -2.42 11.07
C PRO A 20 -7.66 -1.75 11.93
N GLU A 21 -7.68 -1.92 13.26
CA GLU A 21 -6.69 -1.34 14.17
C GLU A 21 -5.33 -2.00 13.96
N VAL A 22 -5.29 -3.33 13.92
CA VAL A 22 -4.06 -4.09 13.65
C VAL A 22 -3.51 -3.78 12.26
N THR A 23 -4.38 -3.65 11.26
CA THR A 23 -3.99 -3.26 9.91
C THR A 23 -3.41 -1.84 9.89
N HIS A 24 -3.99 -0.89 10.62
CA HIS A 24 -3.47 0.46 10.72
C HIS A 24 -2.06 0.50 11.35
N GLU A 25 -1.84 -0.24 12.43
CA GLU A 25 -0.54 -0.34 13.09
C GLU A 25 0.52 -0.92 12.16
N LYS A 26 0.21 -2.03 11.48
CA LYS A 26 1.14 -2.63 10.52
C LYS A 26 1.45 -1.70 9.36
N LEU A 27 0.44 -0.97 8.86
CA LEU A 27 0.62 -0.02 7.77
C LEU A 27 1.49 1.18 8.19
N ALA A 28 1.30 1.68 9.41
CA ALA A 28 2.14 2.71 10.02
C ALA A 28 3.61 2.27 10.07
N ILE A 29 3.88 1.05 10.51
CA ILE A 29 5.24 0.49 10.59
C ILE A 29 5.86 0.31 9.20
N VAL A 30 5.12 -0.24 8.23
CA VAL A 30 5.63 -0.53 6.88
C VAL A 30 6.07 0.75 6.14
N PHE A 31 5.35 1.85 6.35
CA PHE A 31 5.63 3.11 5.66
C PHE A 31 6.30 4.16 6.54
N ASP A 32 6.59 3.85 7.80
CA ASP A 32 7.11 4.79 8.80
C ASP A 32 6.23 6.06 8.89
N ILE A 33 4.92 5.86 9.01
CA ILE A 33 3.92 6.92 9.08
C ILE A 33 3.24 6.89 10.44
N ASP A 34 2.99 8.08 10.99
CA ASP A 34 2.24 8.24 12.24
C ASP A 34 0.87 7.55 12.17
N LEU A 35 0.58 6.68 13.14
CA LEU A 35 -0.66 5.90 13.21
C LEU A 35 -1.91 6.77 13.08
N LYS A 36 -1.88 7.99 13.63
CA LYS A 36 -2.99 8.94 13.60
C LYS A 36 -3.34 9.41 12.18
N LYS A 37 -2.40 9.31 11.24
CA LYS A 37 -2.59 9.71 9.83
C LYS A 37 -3.12 8.56 8.97
N ILE A 38 -2.95 7.31 9.40
CA ILE A 38 -3.35 6.12 8.64
C ILE A 38 -4.86 6.09 8.32
N PRO A 39 -5.78 6.30 9.28
CA PRO A 39 -7.20 6.32 8.97
C PRO A 39 -7.56 7.37 7.91
N LYS A 40 -6.88 8.52 7.90
CA LYS A 40 -7.09 9.57 6.90
C LYS A 40 -6.54 9.18 5.52
N LEU A 41 -5.43 8.46 5.47
CA LEU A 41 -4.85 7.92 4.24
C LEU A 41 -5.73 6.85 3.61
N LEU A 42 -6.40 6.04 4.44
CA LEU A 42 -7.32 5.01 3.96
C LEU A 42 -8.74 5.52 3.64
N LYS A 43 -9.06 6.80 3.84
CA LYS A 43 -10.38 7.33 3.43
C LYS A 43 -10.59 7.41 1.92
N LYS A 44 -9.51 7.38 1.14
CA LYS A 44 -9.55 7.53 -0.31
C LYS A 44 -8.36 6.86 -0.98
N PRO A 45 -8.47 6.52 -2.27
CA PRO A 45 -7.33 6.07 -3.05
C PRO A 45 -6.17 7.08 -2.97
N THR A 46 -5.03 6.64 -2.43
CA THR A 46 -3.88 7.50 -2.18
C THR A 46 -2.60 6.84 -2.66
N VAL A 47 -1.81 7.59 -3.43
CA VAL A 47 -0.46 7.16 -3.83
C VAL A 47 0.46 7.23 -2.60
N ILE A 48 0.87 6.07 -2.08
CA ILE A 48 1.72 5.98 -0.88
C ILE A 48 3.21 5.99 -1.23
N ARG A 49 3.58 5.42 -2.39
CA ARG A 49 4.95 5.39 -2.91
C ARG A 49 4.96 5.56 -4.42
N LYS A 50 5.98 6.23 -4.92
CA LYS A 50 6.27 6.43 -6.35
C LYS A 50 7.68 5.94 -6.63
N ASN A 51 8.03 5.76 -7.91
CA ASN A 51 9.37 5.38 -8.35
C ASN A 51 9.82 4.01 -7.82
N LEU A 52 8.90 3.07 -7.75
CA LEU A 52 9.19 1.70 -7.35
C LEU A 52 9.70 0.91 -8.55
N THR A 53 10.71 0.09 -8.33
CA THR A 53 11.08 -0.99 -9.26
C THR A 53 9.97 -2.05 -9.27
N PRO A 54 9.83 -2.85 -10.35
CA PRO A 54 8.85 -3.93 -10.43
C PRO A 54 8.92 -4.87 -9.21
N GLU A 55 10.14 -5.28 -8.82
CA GLU A 55 10.38 -6.09 -7.63
C GLU A 55 9.88 -5.42 -6.35
N SER A 56 10.22 -4.14 -6.14
CA SER A 56 9.80 -3.42 -4.94
C SER A 56 8.28 -3.29 -4.88
N ALA A 57 7.66 -2.96 -6.02
CA ALA A 57 6.22 -2.85 -6.12
C ALA A 57 5.53 -4.19 -5.81
N TYR A 58 6.06 -5.30 -6.31
CA TYR A 58 5.57 -6.64 -6.00
C TYR A 58 5.71 -6.98 -4.52
N ARG A 59 6.86 -6.70 -3.90
CA ARG A 59 7.10 -6.91 -2.46
C ARG A 59 6.12 -6.10 -1.60
N TYR A 60 5.87 -4.86 -1.97
CA TYR A 60 4.86 -4.05 -1.29
C TYR A 60 3.46 -4.61 -1.46
N LYS A 61 3.04 -4.98 -2.67
CA LYS A 61 1.71 -5.57 -2.91
C LYS A 61 1.49 -6.83 -2.10
N THR A 62 2.47 -7.73 -2.07
CA THR A 62 2.40 -8.96 -1.28
C THR A 62 2.41 -8.69 0.22
N GLY A 63 3.22 -7.74 0.69
CA GLY A 63 3.23 -7.32 2.10
C GLY A 63 1.90 -6.71 2.54
N LEU A 64 1.30 -5.87 1.69
CA LEU A 64 0.01 -5.22 1.96
C LEU A 64 -1.16 -6.20 1.94
N ASP A 65 -1.16 -7.16 1.01
CA ASP A 65 -2.20 -8.21 0.96
C ASP A 65 -2.19 -9.07 2.24
N LYS A 66 -1.00 -9.40 2.77
CA LYS A 66 -0.84 -10.15 4.04
C LYS A 66 -1.38 -9.41 5.27
N ILE A 67 -1.45 -8.09 5.23
CA ILE A 67 -2.00 -7.27 6.34
C ILE A 67 -3.42 -6.78 6.04
N GLY A 68 -4.04 -7.28 4.97
CA GLY A 68 -5.42 -6.99 4.61
C GLY A 68 -5.62 -5.64 3.91
N VAL A 69 -4.57 -4.96 3.48
CA VAL A 69 -4.70 -3.64 2.83
C VAL A 69 -4.85 -3.80 1.32
N LEU A 70 -5.95 -3.29 0.77
CA LEU A 70 -6.15 -3.29 -0.67
C LEU A 70 -5.29 -2.20 -1.33
N CYS A 71 -4.49 -2.62 -2.30
CA CYS A 71 -3.59 -1.75 -3.03
C CYS A 71 -3.56 -2.07 -4.53
N HIS A 72 -3.14 -1.09 -5.31
CA HIS A 72 -3.01 -1.15 -6.76
C HIS A 72 -1.62 -0.64 -7.17
N ILE A 73 -1.03 -1.25 -8.19
CA ILE A 73 0.25 -0.83 -8.77
C ILE A 73 -0.03 -0.25 -10.16
N SER A 74 0.47 0.95 -10.42
CA SER A 74 0.32 1.63 -11.72
C SER A 74 1.67 2.17 -12.23
N PRO A 75 2.09 1.84 -13.46
CA PRO A 75 1.47 0.88 -14.38
C PRO A 75 1.44 -0.56 -13.80
N PRO A 76 0.54 -1.44 -14.28
CA PRO A 76 0.49 -2.81 -13.79
C PRO A 76 1.79 -3.56 -14.11
N LEU A 77 2.18 -4.48 -13.23
CA LEU A 77 3.29 -5.40 -13.46
C LEU A 77 2.89 -6.35 -14.59
N THR A 78 3.38 -6.10 -15.81
CA THR A 78 3.29 -7.01 -16.97
C THR A 78 4.20 -8.22 -16.81
#